data_AF-A0A3E5F4R0-F1
#
_entry.id   AF-A0A3E5F4R0-F1
#
_cell.length_a   1.000
_cell.length_b   1.000
_cell.length_c   1.000
_cell.angle_alpha   90.00
_cell.angle_beta   90.00
_cell.angle_gamma   90.00
#
_symmetry.space_group_name_H-M   'P 1'
#
loop_
_entity.id
_entity.type
_entity.pdbx_description
1 polymer ?
#
loop_
_entity_poly.entity_id
_entity_poly.type
_entity_poly.pdbx_seq_one_letter_code
_entity_poly.pdbx_strand_id
1 'polypeptide(L)'
;MENLDWIDRFLEKLGVDAFLEFETRVYSALDKLKVMHYYDIGGSVIPEQQELFIKFCCCYITEHPEYEFNEDYTQIWRKESYEQWKMAT
;
A
#
# COMPACT_ATOMS: atom_id res chain seq x y z
N MET A 1 15.29 -9.37 -10.47
CA MET A 1 15.18 -10.12 -9.21
C MET A 1 14.71 -9.11 -8.19
N GLU A 2 13.44 -9.14 -7.81
CA GLU A 2 12.95 -8.29 -6.73
C GLU A 2 13.74 -8.65 -5.47
N ASN A 3 14.35 -7.64 -4.83
CA ASN A 3 15.02 -7.87 -3.56
C ASN A 3 13.94 -8.09 -2.51
N LEU A 4 13.74 -9.34 -2.10
CA LEU A 4 12.77 -9.76 -1.08
C LEU A 4 13.41 -9.85 0.33
N ASP A 5 14.69 -9.51 0.47
CA ASP A 5 15.44 -9.60 1.73
C ASP A 5 14.83 -8.72 2.84
N TRP A 6 14.03 -7.72 2.47
CA TRP A 6 13.29 -6.90 3.42
C TRP A 6 12.23 -7.72 4.18
N ILE A 7 11.63 -8.75 3.56
CA ILE A 7 10.62 -9.60 4.20
C ILE A 7 11.25 -10.29 5.41
N ASP A 8 12.38 -10.98 5.21
CA ASP A 8 13.11 -11.65 6.28
C ASP A 8 13.53 -10.67 7.38
N ARG A 9 14.05 -9.49 7.00
CA ARG A 9 14.43 -8.43 7.95
C ARG A 9 13.28 -7.98 8.85
N PHE A 10 12.08 -7.79 8.28
CA PHE A 10 10.92 -7.33 9.02
C PHE A 10 10.23 -8.47 9.80
N LEU A 11 10.26 -9.70 9.27
CA LEU A 11 9.81 -10.89 9.98
C LEU A 11 10.63 -11.15 11.24
N GLU A 12 11.96 -11.06 11.16
CA GLU A 12 12.84 -11.21 12.33
C GLU A 12 12.61 -10.11 13.38
N LYS A 13 12.34 -8.88 12.94
CA LYS A 13 12.15 -7.73 13.83
C LYS A 13 10.79 -7.71 14.53
N LEU A 14 9.72 -8.07 13.82
CA LEU A 14 8.34 -7.94 14.30
C LEU A 14 7.75 -9.26 14.79
N GLY A 15 8.23 -10.39 14.25
CA GLY A 15 7.57 -11.68 14.34
C GLY A 15 6.51 -11.86 13.24
N VAL A 16 6.23 -13.13 12.92
CA VAL A 16 5.32 -13.52 11.81
C VAL A 16 3.92 -12.96 12.01
N ASP A 17 3.36 -13.09 13.22
CA ASP A 17 1.97 -12.67 13.49
C ASP A 17 1.79 -11.16 13.31
N ALA A 18 2.70 -10.35 13.87
CA ALA A 18 2.64 -8.90 13.76
C ALA A 18 2.88 -8.41 12.32
N PHE A 19 3.73 -9.10 11.57
CA PHE A 19 3.97 -8.81 10.15
C PHE A 19 2.70 -9.04 9.31
N LEU A 20 2.05 -10.19 9.46
CA LEU A 20 0.82 -10.53 8.73
C LEU A 20 -0.37 -9.65 9.16
N GLU A 21 -0.46 -9.31 10.45
CA GLU A 21 -1.46 -8.36 10.93
C GLU A 21 -1.25 -6.98 10.28
N PHE A 22 0.01 -6.54 10.17
CA PHE A 22 0.32 -5.27 9.53
C PHE A 22 -0.03 -5.28 8.04
N GLU A 23 0.34 -6.34 7.30
CA GLU A 23 -0.07 -6.53 5.90
C GLU A 23 -1.59 -6.40 5.73
N THR A 24 -2.34 -7.16 6.53
CA THR A 24 -3.81 -7.18 6.48
C THR A 24 -4.39 -5.79 6.71
N ARG A 25 -3.81 -5.03 7.63
CA ARG A 25 -4.23 -3.65 7.93
C ARG A 25 -3.93 -2.69 6.78
N VAL A 26 -2.77 -2.81 6.13
CA VAL A 26 -2.42 -2.01 4.96
C VAL A 26 -3.40 -2.28 3.82
N TYR A 27 -3.60 -3.54 3.46
CA TYR A 27 -4.50 -3.88 2.34
C TYR A 27 -5.95 -3.49 2.63
N SER A 28 -6.42 -3.70 3.87
CA SER A 28 -7.74 -3.24 4.29
C SER A 28 -7.90 -1.72 4.20
N ALA A 29 -6.84 -0.94 4.41
CA ALA A 29 -6.88 0.51 4.27
C ALA A 29 -6.95 0.93 2.80
N LEU A 30 -6.20 0.24 1.93
CA LEU A 30 -6.24 0.46 0.49
C LEU A 30 -7.58 0.08 -0.12
N ASP A 31 -8.15 -1.07 0.23
CA ASP A 31 -9.46 -1.52 -0.25
C ASP A 31 -10.58 -0.51 0.07
N LYS A 32 -10.49 0.15 1.22
CA LYS A 32 -11.43 1.17 1.69
C LYS A 32 -11.18 2.55 1.07
N LEU A 33 -10.05 2.75 0.39
CA LEU A 33 -9.73 4.01 -0.26
C LEU A 33 -10.69 4.24 -1.42
N LYS A 34 -11.40 5.37 -1.39
CA LYS A 34 -12.34 5.73 -2.45
C LYS A 34 -11.60 6.12 -3.72
N VAL A 35 -12.26 5.94 -4.85
CA VAL A 35 -11.78 6.42 -6.15
C VAL A 35 -11.60 7.94 -6.10
N MET A 36 -10.56 8.44 -6.78
CA MET A 36 -10.09 9.83 -6.78
C MET A 36 -9.71 10.38 -5.39
N HIS A 37 -9.37 9.51 -4.44
CA HIS A 37 -8.83 9.90 -3.14
C HIS A 37 -7.44 9.33 -2.93
N TYR A 38 -6.73 9.89 -1.94
CA TYR A 38 -5.42 9.43 -1.51
C TYR A 38 -5.42 9.06 -0.03
N TYR A 39 -4.48 8.19 0.32
CA TYR A 39 -4.10 7.91 1.69
C TYR A 39 -2.79 8.65 1.99
N ASP A 40 -2.80 9.49 3.03
CA ASP A 40 -1.61 10.23 3.49
C ASP A 40 -0.72 9.35 4.37
N ILE A 41 0.31 8.75 3.77
CA ILE A 41 1.26 7.89 4.48
C ILE A 41 2.16 8.75 5.37
N GLY A 42 2.63 9.88 4.86
CA GLY A 42 3.54 10.78 5.58
C GLY A 42 2.94 11.34 6.87
N GLY A 43 1.64 11.68 6.85
CA GLY A 43 0.92 12.17 8.02
C GLY A 43 0.25 11.12 8.89
N SER A 44 -0.16 9.97 8.33
CA SER A 44 -1.00 8.98 9.04
C SER A 44 -0.25 7.74 9.52
N VAL A 45 0.96 7.49 9.03
CA VAL A 45 1.78 6.32 9.42
C VAL A 45 3.01 6.81 10.17
N ILE A 46 3.30 6.20 11.33
CA ILE A 46 4.48 6.56 12.12
C ILE A 46 5.77 6.26 11.34
N PRO A 47 6.83 7.08 11.47
CA PRO A 47 8.04 6.97 10.65
C PRO A 47 8.67 5.57 10.61
N GLU A 48 8.65 4.85 11.74
CA GLU A 48 9.26 3.51 11.85
C GLU A 48 8.51 2.43 11.05
N GLN A 49 7.25 2.69 10.68
CA GLN A 49 6.38 1.79 9.94
C GLN A 49 6.21 2.19 8.47
N GLN A 50 6.60 3.42 8.09
CA GLN A 50 6.42 3.93 6.74
C GLN A 50 7.13 3.07 5.68
N GLU A 51 8.37 2.63 5.94
CA GLU A 51 9.11 1.76 5.01
C GLU A 51 8.31 0.48 4.73
N LEU A 52 7.84 -0.22 5.77
CA LEU A 52 7.09 -1.46 5.61
C LEU A 52 5.73 -1.24 4.95
N PHE A 53 5.06 -0.14 5.30
CA PHE A 53 3.79 0.26 4.68
C PHE A 53 3.97 0.48 3.17
N ILE A 54 5.00 1.22 2.75
CA ILE A 54 5.31 1.47 1.34
C ILE A 54 5.62 0.16 0.63
N LYS A 55 6.37 -0.77 1.24
CA LYS A 55 6.64 -2.08 0.65
C LYS A 55 5.37 -2.86 0.36
N PHE A 56 4.44 -2.93 1.31
CA PHE A 56 3.14 -3.60 1.10
C PHE A 56 2.31 -2.90 0.03
N CYS A 57 2.26 -1.57 0.02
CA CYS A 57 1.61 -0.81 -1.04
C CYS A 57 2.21 -1.12 -2.42
N CYS A 58 3.54 -1.24 -2.55
CA CYS A 58 4.18 -1.64 -3.80
C CYS A 58 3.72 -3.04 -4.24
N CYS A 59 3.67 -4.01 -3.32
CA CYS A 59 3.13 -5.35 -3.62
C CYS A 59 1.68 -5.27 -4.11
N TYR A 60 0.83 -4.51 -3.40
CA TYR A 60 -0.58 -4.34 -3.75
C TYR A 60 -0.78 -3.71 -5.14
N ILE A 61 0.02 -2.70 -5.51
CA ILE A 61 -0.07 -2.03 -6.84
C ILE A 61 0.19 -3.01 -7.99
N THR A 62 1.00 -4.06 -7.79
CA THR A 62 1.26 -5.05 -8.85
C THR A 62 -0.01 -5.79 -9.31
N GLU A 63 -0.97 -5.97 -8.41
CA GLU A 63 -2.28 -6.59 -8.69
C GLU A 63 -3.38 -5.54 -8.92
N HIS A 64 -3.16 -4.30 -8.48
CA HIS A 64 -4.12 -3.21 -8.51
C HIS A 64 -3.56 -1.95 -9.22
N PRO A 65 -3.56 -1.93 -10.58
CA PRO A 65 -2.95 -0.85 -11.36
C PRO A 65 -3.67 0.50 -11.26
N GLU A 66 -4.86 0.54 -10.65
CA GLU A 66 -5.54 1.80 -10.33
C GLU A 66 -4.91 2.56 -9.16
N TYR A 67 -3.94 1.96 -8.45
CA TYR A 67 -3.22 2.63 -7.37
C TYR A 67 -1.86 3.16 -7.84
N GLU A 68 -1.50 4.36 -7.40
CA GLU A 68 -0.22 4.99 -7.74
C GLU A 68 0.30 5.85 -6.58
N PHE A 69 1.62 5.87 -6.40
CA PHE A 69 2.27 6.77 -5.46
C PHE A 69 2.51 8.17 -6.05
N ASN A 70 2.57 9.17 -5.19
CA ASN A 70 3.23 10.42 -5.55
C ASN A 70 4.76 10.25 -5.63
N GLU A 71 5.46 11.26 -6.15
CA GLU A 71 6.92 11.19 -6.40
C GLU A 71 7.74 10.93 -5.12
N ASP A 72 7.25 11.40 -3.97
CA ASP A 72 7.93 11.29 -2.67
C ASP A 72 7.52 10.05 -1.85
N TYR A 73 6.64 9.19 -2.37
CA TYR A 73 6.06 8.04 -1.63
C TYR A 73 5.37 8.41 -0.31
N THR A 74 4.93 9.66 -0.17
CA THR A 74 4.19 10.14 1.02
C THR A 74 2.69 9.94 0.87
N GLN A 75 2.19 9.67 -0.33
CA GLN A 75 0.78 9.49 -0.63
C GLN A 75 0.58 8.36 -1.63
N ILE A 76 -0.47 7.56 -1.43
CA ILE A 76 -0.95 6.58 -2.40
C ILE A 76 -2.37 6.96 -2.85
N TRP A 77 -2.55 7.09 -4.16
CA TRP A 77 -3.77 7.52 -4.82
C TRP A 77 -4.49 6.33 -5.43
N ARG A 78 -5.82 6.33 -5.37
CA ARG A 78 -6.65 5.42 -6.17
C ARG A 78 -7.29 6.19 -7.32
N LYS A 79 -6.82 5.94 -8.54
CA LYS A 79 -7.36 6.49 -9.78
C LYS A 79 -8.70 5.83 -10.13
N GLU A 80 -9.48 6.49 -10.96
CA GLU A 80 -10.64 5.88 -11.60
C GLU A 80 -10.16 4.88 -12.66
N SER A 81 -10.64 3.64 -12.57
CA SER A 81 -10.30 2.64 -13.59
C SER A 81 -11.15 2.84 -14.84
N TYR A 82 -10.59 2.53 -16.02
CA TYR A 82 -11.31 2.61 -17.29
C TYR A 82 -12.60 1.76 -17.29
N GLU A 83 -12.57 0.61 -16.61
CA GLU A 83 -13.73 -0.28 -16.46
C GLU A 83 -14.82 0.36 -15.61
N GLN A 84 -14.47 1.11 -14.56
CA GLN A 84 -15.43 1.86 -13.75
C GLN A 84 -16.08 2.99 -14.54
N TRP A 85 -15.30 3.75 -15.32
CA TRP A 85 -15.82 4.80 -16.20
C TRP A 85 -16.82 4.25 -17.22
N LYS A 86 -16.52 3.08 -17.83
CA LYS A 86 -17.39 2.43 -18.81
C LYS A 86 -18.70 1.91 -18.22
N MET A 87 -18.72 1.50 -16.95
CA MET A 87 -19.94 1.03 -16.28
C MET A 87 -20.82 2.19 -15.76
N ALA A 88 -20.25 3.40 -15.65
CA ALA A 88 -20.95 4.61 -15.21
C ALA A 88 -21.57 5.44 -16.36
N THR A 89 -21.29 5.08 -17.62
CA THR A 89 -21.79 5.74 -18.85
C THR A 89 -22.74 4.81 -19.61
#